data_AF-A0A0G9MPR3-F1
#
_entry.id   AF-A0A0G9MPR3-F1
#
_cell.length_a   1.000
_cell.length_b   1.000
_cell.length_c   1.000
_cell.angle_alpha   90.00
_cell.angle_beta   90.00
_cell.angle_gamma   90.00
#
_symmetry.space_group_name_H-M   'P 1'
#
loop_
_entity.id
_entity.type
_entity.pdbx_description
1 polymer ?
#
loop_
_entity_poly.entity_id
_entity_poly.type
_entity_poly.pdbx_seq_one_letter_code
_entity_poly.pdbx_strand_id
1 'polypeptide(L)'
;MLGCLTQLATIAAAIAAGLGYFSFWWVLIPAFFAGSFGVSNGPHYSRVIEANARGDLVTFPLTLATYIASTLVVAGIAYWITVAVAS
;
A
#
# COMPACT_ATOMS: atom_id res chain seq x y z
N MET A 1 -3.16 4.21 14.40
CA MET A 1 -4.42 4.78 13.86
C MET A 1 -4.30 5.16 12.38
N LEU A 2 -3.34 6.01 11.98
CA LEU A 2 -3.17 6.46 10.60
C LEU A 2 -2.85 5.33 9.59
N GLY A 3 -2.05 4.33 9.99
CA GLY A 3 -1.79 3.14 9.16
C GLY A 3 -3.04 2.31 8.85
N CYS A 4 -3.92 2.12 9.85
CA CYS A 4 -5.20 1.43 9.65
C CYS A 4 -6.12 2.22 8.71
N LEU A 5 -6.19 3.55 8.87
CA LEU A 5 -7.02 4.41 8.02
C LEU A 5 -6.57 4.37 6.55
N THR A 6 -5.26 4.35 6.29
CA THR A 6 -4.73 4.28 4.92
C THR A 6 -4.91 2.89 4.29
N GLN A 7 -4.84 1.81 5.07
CA GLN A 7 -5.23 0.48 4.60
C GLN A 7 -6.72 0.41 4.24
N LEU A 8 -7.60 0.91 5.13
CA LEU A 8 -9.03 0.98 4.86
C LEU A 8 -9.34 1.83 3.62
N ALA A 9 -8.67 2.97 3.47
CA ALA A 9 -8.81 3.82 2.28
C ALA A 9 -8.36 3.08 1.01
N THR A 10 -7.31 2.26 1.08
CA THR A 10 -6.86 1.45 -0.07
C THR A 10 -7.91 0.43 -0.47
N ILE A 11 -8.49 -0.28 0.51
CA ILE A 11 -9.54 -1.27 0.25
C ILE A 11 -10.79 -0.60 -0.31
N ALA A 12 -11.23 0.51 0.30
CA ALA A 12 -12.37 1.29 -0.19
C ALA A 12 -12.15 1.78 -1.63
N ALA A 13 -10.93 2.24 -1.94
CA ALA A 13 -10.60 2.69 -3.28
C ALA A 13 -10.63 1.53 -4.30
N ALA A 14 -10.13 0.36 -3.92
CA ALA A 14 -10.16 -0.82 -4.77
C ALA A 14 -11.59 -1.31 -5.06
N ILE A 15 -12.47 -1.29 -4.06
CA ILE A 15 -13.89 -1.60 -4.22
C ILE A 15 -14.55 -0.61 -5.17
N ALA A 16 -14.36 0.70 -4.94
CA ALA A 16 -14.96 1.72 -5.80
C ALA A 16 -14.46 1.63 -7.26
N ALA A 17 -13.18 1.28 -7.47
CA ALA A 17 -12.66 0.97 -8.79
C ALA A 17 -13.32 -0.27 -9.41
N GLY A 18 -13.57 -1.32 -8.62
CA GLY A 18 -14.24 -2.55 -9.07
C GLY A 18 -15.70 -2.34 -9.47
N LEU A 19 -16.37 -1.38 -8.85
CA LEU A 19 -17.73 -0.93 -9.23
C LEU A 19 -17.75 0.00 -10.46
N GLY A 20 -16.59 0.34 -11.02
CA GLY A 20 -16.49 1.19 -12.22
C GLY A 20 -16.54 2.70 -11.96
N TYR A 21 -16.45 3.17 -10.71
CA TYR A 21 -16.45 4.60 -10.41
C TYR A 21 -15.16 5.32 -10.86
N PHE A 22 -14.03 4.62 -10.88
CA PHE A 22 -12.74 5.14 -11.36
C PHE A 22 -11.73 4.03 -11.70
N SER A 23 -10.62 4.39 -12.34
CA SER A 23 -9.55 3.45 -12.70
C SER A 23 -8.77 2.93 -11.49
N PHE A 24 -8.41 1.65 -11.49
CA PHE A 24 -7.60 1.01 -10.43
C PHE A 24 -6.26 1.73 -10.17
N TRP A 25 -5.74 2.50 -11.12
CA TRP A 25 -4.53 3.32 -10.93
C TRP A 25 -4.60 4.22 -9.68
N TRP A 26 -5.78 4.72 -9.33
CA TRP A 26 -5.99 5.59 -8.16
C TRP A 26 -5.75 4.88 -6.82
N VAL A 27 -5.73 3.54 -6.78
CA VAL A 27 -5.42 2.73 -5.58
C VAL A 27 -3.95 2.88 -5.17
N LEU A 28 -3.06 3.28 -6.07
CA LEU A 28 -1.64 3.46 -5.76
C LEU A 28 -1.38 4.56 -4.72
N ILE A 29 -2.18 5.61 -4.72
CA ILE A 29 -2.01 6.74 -3.80
C ILE A 29 -2.23 6.29 -2.34
N PRO A 30 -3.38 5.72 -1.96
CA PRO A 30 -3.57 5.24 -0.59
C PRO A 30 -2.63 4.07 -0.25
N ALA A 31 -2.28 3.21 -1.21
CA ALA A 31 -1.32 2.13 -1.00
C ALA A 31 0.10 2.67 -0.68
N PHE A 32 0.53 3.74 -1.34
CA PHE A 32 1.80 4.41 -1.05
C PHE A 32 1.83 4.98 0.38
N PHE A 33 0.76 5.64 0.81
CA PHE A 33 0.66 6.15 2.18
C PHE A 33 0.66 5.01 3.20
N ALA A 34 -0.13 3.96 2.96
CA ALA A 34 -0.15 2.78 3.81
C ALA A 34 1.24 2.15 3.95
N GLY A 35 1.97 2.02 2.83
CA GLY A 35 3.33 1.50 2.84
C GLY A 35 4.32 2.40 3.57
N SER A 36 4.24 3.72 3.38
CA SER A 36 5.08 4.69 4.08
C SER A 36 4.84 4.66 5.60
N PHE A 37 3.59 4.52 6.03
CA PHE A 37 3.25 4.31 7.43
C PHE A 37 3.73 2.96 7.96
N GLY A 38 3.65 1.90 7.13
CA GLY A 38 4.17 0.59 7.45
C GLY A 38 5.68 0.58 7.67
N VAL A 39 6.44 1.31 6.84
CA VAL A 39 7.89 1.44 7.01
C VAL A 39 8.23 2.24 8.26
N SER A 40 7.57 3.37 8.49
CA SER A 40 7.89 4.28 9.62
C SER A 40 7.47 3.75 10.99
N ASN A 41 6.41 2.95 11.06
CA ASN A 41 5.91 2.37 12.33
C ASN A 41 6.20 0.88 12.47
N GLY A 42 6.84 0.27 11.47
CA GLY A 42 7.06 -1.17 11.40
C GLY A 42 8.42 -1.63 11.94
N PRO A 43 8.63 -2.95 12.02
CA PRO A 43 9.87 -3.54 12.55
C PRO A 43 11.09 -3.25 11.67
N HIS A 44 10.89 -2.82 10.42
CA HIS A 44 11.96 -2.51 9.48
C HIS A 44 12.49 -1.07 9.61
N TYR A 45 11.85 -0.20 10.40
CA TYR A 45 12.26 1.19 10.56
C TYR A 45 13.72 1.32 11.00
N SER A 46 14.11 0.63 12.06
CA SER A 46 15.49 0.68 12.59
C SER A 46 16.51 0.24 11.54
N ARG A 47 16.21 -0.82 10.79
CA ARG A 47 17.07 -1.31 9.70
C ARG A 47 17.22 -0.28 8.59
N VAL A 48 16.13 0.39 8.21
CA VAL A 48 16.14 1.45 7.19
C VAL A 48 17.00 2.63 7.66
N ILE A 49 16.84 3.08 8.90
CA ILE A 49 17.62 4.19 9.46
C ILE A 49 19.11 3.83 9.55
N GLU A 50 19.43 2.61 9.98
CA GLU A 50 20.82 2.13 10.08
C GLU A 50 21.49 1.95 8.71
N ALA A 51 20.72 1.51 7.70
CA ALA A 51 21.21 1.47 6.31
C ALA A 51 21.48 2.88 5.77
N ASN A 52 20.55 3.81 6.01
CA ASN A 52 20.68 5.21 5.59
C ASN A 52 21.91 5.89 6.25
N ALA A 53 22.16 5.61 7.54
CA ALA A 53 23.34 6.10 8.26
C ALA A 53 24.67 5.57 7.69
N ARG A 54 24.64 4.41 7.03
CA ARG A 54 25.79 3.81 6.33
C ARG A 54 25.93 4.27 4.87
N GLY A 55 25.06 5.17 4.40
CA GLY A 55 25.02 5.63 3.02
C GLY A 55 24.30 4.69 2.06
N ASP A 56 23.64 3.63 2.55
CA ASP A 56 22.79 2.77 1.74
C ASP A 56 21.38 3.38 1.61
N LEU A 57 21.16 4.08 0.49
CA LEU A 57 19.89 4.70 0.16
C LEU A 57 18.90 3.74 -0.52
N VAL A 58 19.30 2.51 -0.84
CA VAL A 58 18.49 1.54 -1.59
C VAL A 58 17.56 0.74 -0.67
N THR A 59 17.96 0.54 0.58
CA THR A 59 17.16 -0.19 1.56
C THR A 59 15.77 0.43 1.79
N PHE A 60 15.65 1.77 1.83
CA PHE A 60 14.36 2.44 1.98
C PHE A 60 13.38 2.16 0.83
N PRO A 61 13.69 2.47 -0.45
CA PRO A 61 12.75 2.26 -1.55
C PRO A 61 12.40 0.78 -1.75
N LEU A 62 13.31 -0.16 -1.51
CA LEU A 62 12.99 -1.59 -1.56
C LEU A 62 11.99 -2.01 -0.48
N THR A 63 12.21 -1.54 0.75
CA THR A 63 11.29 -1.83 1.86
C THR A 63 9.92 -1.24 1.56
N LEU A 64 9.87 0.02 1.12
CA LEU A 64 8.63 0.69 0.72
C LEU A 64 7.92 -0.05 -0.42
N ALA A 65 8.64 -0.44 -1.47
CA ALA A 65 8.08 -1.19 -2.59
C ALA A 65 7.47 -2.52 -2.14
N THR A 66 8.09 -3.21 -1.19
CA THR A 66 7.58 -4.46 -0.63
C THR A 66 6.24 -4.25 0.11
N TYR A 67 6.14 -3.17 0.90
CA TYR A 67 4.89 -2.80 1.55
C TYR A 67 3.79 -2.38 0.56
N ILE A 68 4.14 -1.63 -0.48
CA ILE A 68 3.19 -1.23 -1.53
C ILE A 68 2.71 -2.47 -2.29
N ALA A 69 3.62 -3.35 -2.72
CA ALA A 69 3.29 -4.56 -3.46
C ALA A 69 2.35 -5.48 -2.67
N SER A 70 2.65 -5.74 -1.39
CA SER A 70 1.77 -6.53 -0.52
C SER A 70 0.40 -5.89 -0.34
N THR A 71 0.34 -4.56 -0.19
CA THR A 71 -0.92 -3.82 -0.10
C THR A 71 -1.73 -3.90 -1.41
N LEU A 72 -1.07 -3.80 -2.56
CA LEU A 72 -1.71 -3.91 -3.87
C LEU A 72 -2.25 -5.31 -4.16
N VAL A 73 -1.62 -6.37 -3.65
CA VAL A 73 -2.17 -7.73 -3.75
C VAL A 73 -3.52 -7.82 -3.04
N VAL A 74 -3.60 -7.31 -1.81
CA VAL A 74 -4.87 -7.30 -1.05
C VAL A 74 -5.92 -6.43 -1.74
N ALA A 75 -5.53 -5.26 -2.23
CA ALA A 75 -6.41 -4.36 -2.95
C ALA A 75 -6.91 -4.98 -4.27
N GLY A 76 -6.04 -5.68 -5.00
CA GLY A 76 -6.40 -6.39 -6.23
C GLY A 76 -7.43 -7.48 -5.98
N ILE A 77 -7.29 -8.24 -4.88
CA ILE A 77 -8.30 -9.24 -4.48
C ILE A 77 -9.66 -8.56 -4.24
N ALA A 78 -9.69 -7.47 -3.49
CA ALA A 78 -10.93 -6.73 -3.23
C ALA A 78 -11.57 -6.20 -4.53
N TYR A 79 -10.76 -5.67 -5.45
CA TYR A 79 -11.20 -5.21 -6.76
C TYR A 79 -11.87 -6.34 -7.56
N TRP A 80 -11.20 -7.49 -7.70
CA TRP A 80 -11.73 -8.61 -8.49
C TRP A 80 -13.00 -9.23 -7.89
N ILE A 81 -13.08 -9.35 -6.56
CA ILE A 81 -14.31 -9.76 -5.89
C ILE A 81 -15.44 -8.79 -6.23
N THR A 82 -15.17 -7.49 -6.19
CA THR A 82 -16.17 -6.47 -6.45
C THR A 82 -16.65 -6.50 -7.90
N VAL A 83 -15.73 -6.63 -8.86
CA VAL A 83 -16.07 -6.80 -10.30
C VAL A 83 -16.95 -8.04 -10.50
N ALA A 84 -16.62 -9.17 -9.88
CA ALA A 84 -17.36 -10.43 -10.02
C ALA A 84 -18.75 -10.40 -9.36
N VAL A 85 -18.96 -9.58 -8.34
CA VAL A 85 -20.27 -9.40 -7.69
C VAL A 85 -21.14 -8.38 -8.44
N ALA A 86 -20.52 -7.42 -9.12
CA ALA A 86 -21.23 -6.39 -9.89
C ALA A 86 -21.66 -6.84 -11.30
N SER A 87 -21.14 -7.98 -11.78
CA SER A 87 -21.49 -8.62 -13.06
C SER A 87 -22.68 -9.57 -12.93
#